data_AF-A0A6D1AD46-F1
#
_entry.id   AF-A0A6D1AD46-F1
#
_cell.length_a   1.000
_cell.length_b   1.000
_cell.length_c   1.000
_cell.angle_alpha   90.00
_cell.angle_beta   90.00
_cell.angle_gamma   90.00
#
_symmetry.space_group_name_H-M   'P 1'
#
loop_
_entity.id
_entity.type
_entity.pdbx_description
1 polymer ?
#
loop_
_entity_poly.entity_id
_entity_poly.type
_entity_poly.pdbx_seq_one_letter_code
_entity_poly.pdbx_strand_id
1 'polypeptide(L)' 'MKTDWWKDAVVYQIYPRSFQDSNGDGIGDLRGIISRLDYIKELGADVIWICPIYPSPNVDYGYDVTNH' A
#
# COMPACT_ATOMS: atom_id res chain seq x y z
N MET A 1 19.70 3.69 25.73
CA MET A 1 19.74 3.21 24.32
C MET A 1 19.00 4.22 23.48
N LYS A 2 19.51 4.55 22.29
CA LYS A 2 18.72 5.26 21.27
C LYS A 2 17.64 4.28 20.81
N THR A 3 16.36 4.63 20.93
CA THR A 3 15.28 3.81 20.39
C THR A 3 15.31 3.94 18.87
N ASP A 4 15.27 2.81 18.17
CA ASP A 4 15.13 2.83 16.72
C ASP A 4 13.70 3.26 16.39
N TRP A 5 13.53 4.21 15.48
CA TRP A 5 12.22 4.83 15.19
C TRP A 5 11.13 3.80 14.83
N TRP A 6 11.50 2.69 14.18
CA TRP A 6 10.58 1.65 13.74
C TRP A 6 10.03 0.79 14.90
N LYS A 7 10.65 0.82 16.09
CA LYS A 7 10.17 0.06 17.25
C LYS A 7 8.90 0.63 17.84
N ASP A 8 8.66 1.93 17.63
CA ASP A 8 7.50 2.67 18.12
C ASP A 8 6.52 3.02 16.98
N ALA A 9 6.83 2.62 15.73
CA ALA A 9 6.06 2.99 14.55
C ALA A 9 4.80 2.11 14.36
N VAL A 10 3.72 2.73 13.92
CA VAL A 10 2.49 2.05 13.50
C VAL A 10 2.54 1.82 11.98
N VAL A 11 2.45 0.55 11.58
CA VAL A 11 2.45 0.15 10.17
C VAL A 11 1.02 -0.08 9.68
N TYR A 12 0.66 0.58 8.58
CA TYR A 12 -0.60 0.38 7.87
C TYR A 12 -0.35 -0.39 6.57
N GLN A 13 -0.84 -1.62 6.49
CA GLN A 13 -0.69 -2.44 5.28
C GLN A 13 -1.82 -2.15 4.30
N ILE A 14 -1.47 -1.90 3.05
CA ILE A 14 -2.41 -1.68 1.94
C ILE A 14 -2.30 -2.83 0.95
N TYR A 15 -3.44 -3.42 0.61
CA TYR A 15 -3.59 -4.28 -0.56
C TYR A 15 -4.14 -3.45 -1.73
N PRO A 16 -3.31 -3.01 -2.70
CA PRO A 16 -3.66 -1.95 -3.66
C PRO A 16 -4.94 -2.22 -4.43
N ARG A 17 -5.07 -3.44 -4.97
CA ARG A 17 -6.19 -3.88 -5.82
C ARG A 17 -7.56 -3.76 -5.16
N SER A 18 -7.63 -3.73 -3.83
CA SER A 18 -8.91 -3.68 -3.09
C SER A 18 -9.03 -2.45 -2.19
N PHE A 19 -8.08 -1.51 -2.26
CA PHE A 19 -8.07 -0.37 -1.35
C PHE A 19 -8.98 0.77 -1.85
N GLN A 20 -8.67 1.33 -3.02
CA GLN A 20 -9.44 2.44 -3.60
C GLN A 20 -9.20 2.50 -5.10
N ASP A 21 -10.25 2.29 -5.89
CA ASP A 21 -10.29 2.58 -7.33
C ASP A 21 -10.52 4.08 -7.53
N SER A 22 -9.79 4.69 -8.47
CA SER A 22 -9.91 6.10 -8.86
C SER A 22 -10.26 6.33 -10.34
N ASN A 23 -10.29 5.29 -11.16
CA ASN A 23 -10.52 5.40 -12.61
C ASN A 23 -11.79 4.66 -13.08
N GLY A 24 -12.43 3.87 -12.21
CA GLY A 24 -13.69 3.17 -12.46
C GLY A 24 -13.56 1.81 -13.13
N ASP A 25 -12.37 1.20 -13.15
CA ASP A 25 -12.14 -0.14 -13.72
C ASP A 25 -12.44 -1.29 -12.72
N GLY A 26 -12.78 -0.96 -11.47
CA GLY A 26 -13.09 -1.91 -10.40
C GLY A 26 -11.87 -2.46 -9.67
N ILE A 27 -10.66 -1.97 -9.97
CA ILE A 27 -9.40 -2.35 -9.35
C ILE A 27 -8.78 -1.13 -8.67
N GLY A 28 -8.38 -1.28 -7.41
CA GLY A 28 -7.70 -0.23 -6.69
C GLY A 28 -6.32 0.10 -7.27
N ASP A 29 -5.97 1.38 -7.22
CA ASP A 29 -4.80 1.93 -7.93
C ASP A 29 -4.01 2.91 -7.05
N LEU A 30 -2.83 3.33 -7.53
CA LEU A 30 -1.95 4.24 -6.79
C LEU A 30 -2.56 5.64 -6.57
N ARG A 31 -3.41 6.12 -7.49
CA ARG A 31 -4.09 7.41 -7.34
C ARG A 31 -5.16 7.33 -6.25
N GLY A 32 -5.84 6.20 -6.12
CA GLY A 32 -6.73 5.90 -5.01
C GLY A 32 -6.00 5.80 -3.67
N ILE A 33 -4.79 5.24 -3.64
CA ILE A 33 -3.95 5.27 -2.42
C ILE A 33 -3.60 6.72 -2.04
N ILE A 34 -3.15 7.53 -3.01
CA ILE A 34 -2.79 8.93 -2.78
C ILE A 34 -3.96 9.74 -2.21
N SER A 35 -5.19 9.51 -2.70
CA SER A 35 -6.38 10.23 -2.22
C SER A 35 -6.79 9.90 -0.77
N ARG A 36 -6.22 8.85 -0.18
CA ARG A 36 -6.48 8.42 1.21
C ARG A 36 -5.32 8.69 2.17
N LEU A 37 -4.23 9.33 1.73
CA LEU A 37 -3.09 9.61 2.59
C LEU A 37 -3.47 10.46 3.82
N ASP A 38 -4.37 11.42 3.67
CA ASP A 38 -4.86 12.23 4.80
C ASP A 38 -5.60 11.38 5.83
N TYR A 39 -6.41 10.41 5.38
CA TYR A 39 -7.09 9.45 6.27
C TYR A 39 -6.09 8.55 7.00
N ILE A 40 -5.08 8.01 6.31
CA ILE A 40 -4.06 7.15 6.92
C ILE A 40 -3.26 7.93 7.97
N LYS A 41 -2.96 9.20 7.68
CA LYS A 41 -2.31 10.11 8.61
C LYS A 41 -3.19 10.42 9.81
N GLU A 42 -4.47 10.70 9.62
CA GLU A 42 -5.43 10.95 10.71
C GLU A 42 -5.58 9.73 11.63
N LEU A 43 -5.53 8.52 11.06
CA LEU A 43 -5.51 7.27 11.82
C LEU A 43 -4.25 7.11 12.69
N GLY A 44 -3.16 7.80 12.35
CA GLY A 44 -1.91 7.82 13.11
C GLY A 44 -0.86 6.81 12.64
N ALA A 45 -0.90 6.35 11.38
CA ALA A 45 0.14 5.46 10.86
C ALA A 45 1.42 6.23 10.48
N ASP A 46 2.58 5.66 10.83
CA ASP A 46 3.91 6.19 10.52
C ASP A 46 4.49 5.61 9.23
N VAL A 47 4.12 4.38 8.91
CA VAL A 47 4.63 3.63 7.76
C VAL A 47 3.48 3.02 6.98
N ILE A 48 3.55 3.09 5.66
CA ILE A 48 2.65 2.38 4.76
C ILE A 48 3.41 1.20 4.15
N TRP A 49 2.95 -0.01 4.43
CA TRP A 49 3.42 -1.22 3.75
C TRP A 49 2.48 -1.55 2.61
N ILE A 50 2.94 -1.36 1.38
CA ILE A 50 2.13 -1.64 0.18
C ILE A 50 2.44 -3.07 -0.29
N CYS A 51 1.41 -3.90 -0.45
CA CYS A 51 1.53 -5.19 -1.14
C CYS A 51 2.04 -4.99 -2.58
N PRO A 52 2.52 -6.03 -3.29
CA PRO A 52 3.22 -5.85 -4.56
C PRO A 52 2.48 -5.00 -5.61
N ILE A 53 3.23 -4.08 -6.22
CA ILE A 53 2.76 -3.16 -7.28
C ILE A 53 3.60 -3.28 -8.57
N TYR A 54 4.50 -4.25 -8.63
CA TYR A 54 5.39 -4.49 -9.76
C TYR A 54 4.64 -5.21 -10.91
N PRO A 55 5.16 -5.14 -12.15
CA PRO A 55 4.69 -5.99 -13.23
C PRO A 55 4.66 -7.46 -12.81
N SER A 56 3.52 -8.11 -13.02
CA SER A 56 3.25 -9.50 -12.65
C SER A 56 2.17 -10.07 -13.59
N PRO A 57 2.22 -11.38 -13.93
CA PRO A 57 1.16 -12.07 -14.64
C PRO A 57 -0.10 -12.26 -13.77
N ASN A 58 -0.04 -11.92 -12.49
CA ASN A 58 -1.12 -11.98 -11.50
C ASN A 58 -1.66 -13.40 -11.27
N VAL A 59 -0.82 -14.42 -11.39
CA VAL A 59 -1.13 -15.79 -10.95
C VAL A 59 -1.18 -15.86 -9.43
N ASP A 60 -0.36 -15.06 -8.74
CA ASP A 60 -0.35 -14.91 -7.28
C ASP A 60 -0.54 -13.43 -6.87
N TYR A 61 -1.51 -12.76 -7.51
CA TYR A 61 -1.94 -11.40 -7.19
C TYR A 61 -0.83 -10.36 -6.99
N GLY A 62 0.25 -10.44 -7.79
CA GLY A 62 1.35 -9.49 -7.75
C GLY A 62 2.61 -10.02 -7.05
N TYR A 63 2.53 -11.13 -6.31
CA TYR A 63 3.71 -11.75 -5.68
C TYR A 63 4.58 -12.52 -6.68
N ASP A 64 4.03 -12.90 -7.82
CA ASP A 64 4.71 -13.50 -8.97
C ASP A 64 5.32 -12.42 -9.89
N VAL A 65 6.34 -11.71 -9.40
CA VAL A 65 6.95 -10.55 -10.09
C VAL A 65 7.72 -10.97 -11.35
N THR A 66 7.54 -10.22 -12.45
CA THR A 66 8.29 -10.41 -13.71
C THR A 66 9.39 -9.39 -13.94
N ASN A 67 9.31 -8.22 -13.29
CA ASN A 67 10.31 -7.16 -13.38
C ASN A 67 10.32 -6.30 -12.11
N HIS A 68 11.52 -5.93 -11.63
CA HIS A 68 11.74 -5.17 -10.38
C HIS A 68 12.15 -3.72 -10.62
#